data_AF-A0A935X2M3-F1
#
_entry.id   AF-A0A935X2M3-F1
#
_cell.length_a   1.000
_cell.length_b   1.000
_cell.length_c   1.000
_cell.angle_alpha   90.00
_cell.angle_beta   90.00
_cell.angle_gamma   90.00
#
_symmetry.space_group_name_H-M   'P 1'
#
loop_
_entity.id
_entity.type
_entity.pdbx_description
1 polymer ?
#
loop_
_entity_poly.entity_id
_entity_poly.type
_entity_poly.pdbx_seq_one_letter_code
_entity_poly.pdbx_strand_id
1 'polypeptide(L)'
;MESRSLAQSPLEALYLRVLGNRFLILTRVAAAALMFLHVACSDDCEFPATQGLSAPCCMSRGIDACGAGLVCAALDGRSQASCYLEHSRNDHAECTDDIQCMSGSCNKDFGSCRSSPTALCTLSLGCGGGPTHEPHHCAPSPACVEEPCELRCLPCGLTQSAACRSGSFSTSSDGGVPTSHTSAPADILFVVDNSSSTDVLQDRVAAAITAFIDEAPENADYHMAVISTDVDSSGGERGGTVTNVFAHEFPYQWTSSNSASACYRIGIEHGCFRGDVPARRIVSSRLPVEDRTLAMTTNVLVGSCGSGSERGFDSAALAFEQMGRGGCNEGFLRNDATLTLVFISDEDDRSDRSVLGFVSHLDGLKPIGRAMVRVAALVSAVDGEAMDCRVGRSGEPSAECGSLCEEECPRCAPVIFSTSCQSCTQYATPDCCHGLAGTRYQELALTVGRMASEQEPTIPFKSCSGPPGEPAACLVESVCTEEFSPIMRRIARDLVFW
;
A
#
# COMPACT_ATOMS: atom_id res chain seq x y z
N MET A 1 52.88 -65.59 -54.85
CA MET A 1 52.33 -66.96 -54.80
C MET A 1 51.09 -66.92 -53.94
N GLU A 2 49.98 -67.30 -54.56
CA GLU A 2 48.61 -67.31 -54.05
C GLU A 2 48.43 -68.29 -52.88
N SER A 3 47.42 -68.04 -52.03
CA SER A 3 46.20 -68.88 -51.91
C SER A 3 45.34 -68.39 -50.73
N ARG A 4 44.18 -67.78 -51.03
CA ARG A 4 42.82 -68.38 -50.97
C ARG A 4 42.36 -68.67 -49.52
N SER A 5 41.49 -67.83 -48.96
CA SER A 5 40.01 -67.84 -49.07
C SER A 5 39.37 -68.85 -48.13
N LEU A 6 38.55 -68.36 -47.19
CA LEU A 6 37.30 -69.01 -46.79
C LEU A 6 36.33 -67.98 -46.17
N ALA A 7 35.31 -67.68 -46.96
CA ALA A 7 33.90 -67.46 -46.66
C ALA A 7 33.47 -66.85 -45.31
N GLN A 8 32.76 -65.73 -45.46
CA GLN A 8 31.86 -65.06 -44.53
C GLN A 8 30.78 -66.00 -43.96
N SER A 9 30.55 -65.90 -42.64
CA SER A 9 29.31 -66.37 -42.00
C SER A 9 28.35 -65.18 -41.80
N PRO A 10 27.01 -65.36 -41.82
CA PRO A 10 26.05 -64.26 -41.84
C PRO A 10 25.84 -63.55 -40.49
N LEU A 11 26.60 -63.92 -39.44
CA LEU A 11 26.40 -63.44 -38.07
C LEU A 11 27.27 -62.23 -37.70
N GLU A 12 28.33 -61.92 -38.45
CA GLU A 12 29.15 -60.71 -38.20
C GLU A 12 28.57 -59.43 -38.84
N ALA A 13 27.66 -59.55 -39.81
CA ALA A 13 27.03 -58.40 -40.46
C ALA A 13 25.95 -57.71 -39.60
N LEU A 14 25.49 -58.35 -38.52
CA LEU A 14 24.50 -57.77 -37.60
C LEU A 14 25.15 -57.04 -36.42
N TYR A 15 26.39 -57.39 -36.05
CA TYR A 15 27.11 -56.76 -34.93
C TYR A 15 27.70 -55.38 -35.31
N LEU A 16 28.09 -55.19 -36.59
CA LEU A 16 28.61 -53.92 -37.10
C LEU A 16 27.52 -52.88 -37.41
N ARG A 17 26.23 -53.27 -37.53
CA ARG A 17 25.11 -52.31 -37.69
C ARG A 17 24.61 -51.72 -36.36
N VAL A 18 24.84 -52.38 -35.23
CA VAL A 18 24.45 -51.84 -33.91
C VAL A 18 25.52 -50.90 -33.33
N LEU A 19 26.80 -51.11 -33.67
CA LEU A 19 27.90 -50.23 -33.23
C LEU A 19 28.09 -49.00 -34.12
N GLY A 20 27.76 -49.07 -35.42
CA GLY A 20 27.81 -47.91 -36.33
C GLY A 20 26.75 -46.83 -36.03
N ASN A 21 25.58 -47.23 -35.52
CA ASN A 21 24.52 -46.28 -35.14
C ASN A 21 24.68 -45.67 -33.75
N ARG A 22 25.55 -46.23 -32.89
CA ARG A 22 25.89 -45.59 -31.60
C ARG A 22 26.98 -44.53 -31.74
N PHE A 23 27.91 -44.66 -32.69
CA PHE A 23 28.96 -43.66 -32.90
C PHE A 23 28.49 -42.38 -33.62
N LEU A 24 27.48 -42.48 -34.48
CA LEU A 24 26.88 -41.34 -35.20
C LEU A 24 25.85 -40.55 -34.36
N ILE A 25 25.27 -41.17 -33.33
CA ILE A 25 24.40 -40.47 -32.37
C ILE A 25 25.25 -39.80 -31.28
N LEU A 26 26.33 -40.42 -30.81
CA LEU A 26 27.22 -39.81 -29.81
C LEU A 26 28.06 -38.63 -30.35
N THR A 27 28.41 -38.62 -31.63
CA THR A 27 29.13 -37.47 -32.24
C THR A 27 28.22 -36.31 -32.62
N ARG A 28 26.93 -36.55 -32.92
CA ARG A 28 25.94 -35.46 -33.10
C ARG A 28 25.42 -34.90 -31.77
N VAL A 29 25.34 -35.70 -30.72
CA VAL A 29 25.00 -35.22 -29.37
C VAL A 29 26.19 -34.46 -28.75
N ALA A 30 27.44 -34.84 -29.01
CA ALA A 30 28.61 -34.09 -28.55
C ALA A 30 28.82 -32.76 -29.30
N ALA A 31 28.52 -32.67 -30.60
CA ALA A 31 28.56 -31.41 -31.35
C ALA A 31 27.41 -30.46 -31.00
N ALA A 32 26.24 -31.00 -30.61
CA ALA A 32 25.15 -30.20 -30.05
C ALA A 32 25.40 -29.80 -28.58
N ALA A 33 26.14 -30.60 -27.81
CA ALA A 33 26.49 -30.28 -26.42
C ALA A 33 27.71 -29.34 -26.27
N LEU A 34 28.60 -29.26 -27.28
CA LEU A 34 29.72 -28.30 -27.31
C LEU A 34 29.45 -27.00 -28.07
N MET A 35 28.26 -26.82 -28.65
CA MET A 35 27.75 -25.50 -29.06
C MET A 35 26.81 -24.86 -28.01
N PHE A 36 26.68 -25.48 -26.84
CA PHE A 36 25.89 -24.95 -25.71
C PHE A 36 26.72 -24.92 -24.41
N LEU A 37 28.01 -24.64 -24.52
CA LEU A 37 28.82 -24.16 -23.40
C LEU A 37 29.36 -22.78 -23.75
N HIS A 38 28.95 -21.81 -22.93
CA HIS A 38 29.41 -20.43 -22.91
C HIS A 38 28.99 -19.55 -24.10
N VAL A 39 27.69 -19.35 -24.27
CA VAL A 39 27.25 -17.95 -24.17
C VAL A 39 27.11 -17.70 -22.67
N ALA A 40 28.24 -17.44 -22.01
CA ALA A 40 28.15 -16.50 -20.91
C ALA A 40 27.59 -15.25 -21.58
N CYS A 41 26.39 -14.81 -21.18
CA CYS A 41 26.14 -13.39 -21.27
C CYS A 41 27.23 -12.77 -20.40
N SER A 42 28.38 -12.41 -21.00
CA SER A 42 29.04 -11.23 -20.48
C SER A 42 28.04 -10.14 -20.81
N ASP A 43 27.28 -9.74 -19.80
CA ASP A 43 26.79 -8.39 -19.79
C ASP A 43 28.06 -7.54 -19.87
N ASP A 44 28.44 -7.11 -21.07
CA ASP A 44 29.45 -6.08 -21.33
C ASP A 44 28.92 -4.73 -20.83
N CYS A 45 28.35 -4.73 -19.62
CA CYS A 45 27.93 -3.57 -18.91
C CYS A 45 29.09 -3.15 -18.02
N GLU A 46 29.76 -2.07 -18.44
CA GLU A 46 30.89 -1.46 -17.74
C GLU A 46 30.47 -0.80 -16.40
N PHE A 47 29.16 -0.63 -16.18
CA PHE A 47 28.61 0.01 -14.99
C PHE A 47 28.06 -1.02 -13.96
N PRO A 48 28.27 -0.79 -12.65
CA PRO A 48 27.63 -1.59 -11.60
C PRO A 48 26.10 -1.57 -11.68
N ALA A 49 25.45 -2.59 -11.11
CA ALA A 49 24.00 -2.55 -10.88
C ALA A 49 23.71 -1.49 -9.83
N THR A 50 22.52 -0.88 -9.86
CA THR A 50 22.11 0.12 -8.88
C THR A 50 22.95 1.42 -8.93
N GLN A 51 22.69 2.22 -9.96
CA GLN A 51 23.28 3.55 -10.15
C GLN A 51 22.39 4.67 -9.60
N GLY A 52 23.00 5.78 -9.16
CA GLY A 52 22.28 6.95 -8.66
C GLY A 52 21.68 7.83 -9.76
N LEU A 53 20.87 8.82 -9.41
CA LEU A 53 20.26 9.75 -10.36
C LEU A 53 21.33 10.41 -11.25
N SER A 54 21.07 10.47 -12.55
CA SER A 54 21.96 10.98 -13.61
C SER A 54 23.27 10.21 -13.82
N ALA A 55 23.52 9.11 -13.10
CA ALA A 55 24.68 8.26 -13.33
C ALA A 55 24.49 7.40 -14.61
N PRO A 56 25.59 7.03 -15.30
CA PRO A 56 25.51 6.20 -16.49
C PRO A 56 25.03 4.80 -16.14
N CYS A 57 24.21 4.20 -17.01
CA CYS A 57 23.62 2.90 -16.80
C CYS A 57 23.62 2.08 -18.09
N CYS A 58 23.36 0.78 -17.98
CA CYS A 58 23.24 -0.12 -19.12
C CYS A 58 21.79 -0.54 -19.31
N MET A 59 21.21 -0.24 -20.47
CA MET A 59 19.84 -0.62 -20.79
C MET A 59 19.64 -2.15 -20.77
N SER A 60 20.69 -2.95 -20.98
CA SER A 60 20.62 -4.42 -20.94
C SER A 60 20.25 -4.98 -19.57
N ARG A 61 20.47 -4.24 -18.48
CA ARG A 61 20.13 -4.66 -17.11
C ARG A 61 18.67 -4.34 -16.72
N GLY A 62 17.88 -3.76 -17.63
CA GLY A 62 16.48 -3.47 -17.38
C GLY A 62 16.26 -2.64 -16.11
N ILE A 63 15.34 -3.10 -15.26
CA ILE A 63 15.00 -2.44 -13.99
C ILE A 63 16.19 -2.40 -12.99
N ASP A 64 17.12 -3.35 -13.08
CA ASP A 64 18.26 -3.46 -12.15
C ASP A 64 19.44 -2.54 -12.53
N ALA A 65 19.31 -1.80 -13.63
CA ALA A 65 20.33 -0.87 -14.11
C ALA A 65 20.51 0.36 -13.19
N CYS A 66 19.45 0.76 -12.50
CA CYS A 66 19.39 1.95 -11.65
C CYS A 66 18.86 1.60 -10.25
N GLY A 67 19.06 2.48 -9.26
CA GLY A 67 18.47 2.32 -7.93
C GLY A 67 16.94 2.44 -7.94
N ALA A 68 16.29 2.05 -6.84
CA ALA A 68 14.84 2.12 -6.70
C ALA A 68 14.29 3.53 -7.01
N GLY A 69 13.18 3.59 -7.75
CA GLY A 69 12.56 4.84 -8.21
C GLY A 69 13.27 5.50 -9.40
N LEU A 70 14.22 4.82 -10.04
CA LEU A 70 14.96 5.32 -11.20
C LEU A 70 14.89 4.36 -12.39
N VAL A 71 14.84 4.91 -13.60
CA VAL A 71 14.81 4.16 -14.87
C VAL A 71 16.02 4.48 -15.74
N CYS A 72 16.60 3.42 -16.33
CA CYS A 72 17.73 3.56 -17.25
C CYS A 72 17.24 3.82 -18.67
N ALA A 73 17.59 4.98 -19.24
CA ALA A 73 17.19 5.32 -20.60
C ALA A 73 18.25 6.17 -21.32
N ALA A 74 18.26 6.10 -22.65
CA ALA A 74 19.02 7.01 -23.50
C ALA A 74 18.05 8.05 -24.05
N LEU A 75 17.93 9.19 -23.36
CA LEU A 75 17.00 10.27 -23.67
C LEU A 75 17.76 11.58 -23.83
N ASP A 76 17.09 12.59 -24.38
CA ASP A 76 17.63 13.92 -24.64
C ASP A 76 18.83 13.89 -25.62
N GLY A 77 18.76 12.97 -26.61
CA GLY A 77 19.82 12.77 -27.61
C GLY A 77 21.13 12.20 -27.07
N ARG A 78 21.14 11.65 -25.85
CA ARG A 78 22.34 11.04 -25.25
C ARG A 78 22.62 9.67 -25.89
N SER A 79 23.87 9.45 -26.31
CA SER A 79 24.33 8.12 -26.73
C SER A 79 24.60 7.17 -25.56
N GLN A 80 24.88 7.71 -24.37
CA GLN A 80 25.06 6.95 -23.13
C GLN A 80 23.78 7.03 -22.30
N ALA A 81 23.17 5.87 -22.02
CA ALA A 81 22.02 5.79 -21.14
C ALA A 81 22.39 6.23 -19.72
N SER A 82 21.47 6.94 -19.08
CA SER A 82 21.60 7.47 -17.71
C SER A 82 20.38 7.13 -16.88
N CYS A 83 20.51 7.13 -15.55
CA CYS A 83 19.37 6.95 -14.65
C CYS A 83 18.55 8.23 -14.51
N TYR A 84 17.25 8.15 -14.77
CA TYR A 84 16.28 9.23 -14.60
C TYR A 84 15.29 8.85 -13.50
N LEU A 85 14.73 9.84 -12.80
CA LEU A 85 13.64 9.59 -11.85
C LEU A 85 12.41 9.07 -12.61
N GLU A 86 11.75 8.06 -12.05
CA GLU A 86 10.45 7.59 -12.56
C GLU A 86 9.42 8.72 -12.55
N HIS A 87 8.52 8.71 -13.53
CA HIS A 87 7.43 9.67 -13.70
C HIS A 87 7.84 11.15 -13.68
N SER A 88 9.09 11.45 -14.04
CA SER A 88 9.64 12.81 -13.92
C SER A 88 9.62 13.61 -15.22
N ARG A 89 9.30 12.97 -16.35
CA ARG A 89 9.38 13.63 -17.66
C ARG A 89 8.08 14.38 -17.96
N ASN A 90 8.26 15.67 -18.23
CA ASN A 90 7.18 16.57 -18.61
C ASN A 90 6.48 16.12 -19.89
N ASP A 91 5.28 16.63 -20.10
CA ASP A 91 4.55 16.47 -21.35
C ASP A 91 5.43 16.84 -22.55
N HIS A 92 5.36 16.02 -23.60
CA HIS A 92 6.09 16.16 -24.86
C HIS A 92 7.60 15.94 -24.76
N ALA A 93 8.14 15.66 -23.56
CA ALA A 93 9.53 15.30 -23.40
C ALA A 93 9.82 13.92 -24.01
N GLU A 94 11.06 13.70 -24.46
CA GLU A 94 11.49 12.43 -25.04
C GLU A 94 11.26 11.27 -24.06
N CYS A 95 10.74 10.15 -24.55
CA CYS A 95 10.53 8.94 -23.78
C CYS A 95 10.64 7.69 -24.65
N THR A 96 10.94 6.57 -24.01
CA THR A 96 10.87 5.23 -24.60
C THR A 96 9.88 4.32 -23.89
N ASP A 97 9.46 4.68 -22.67
CA ASP A 97 8.54 3.89 -21.85
C ASP A 97 7.61 4.77 -21.00
N ASP A 98 6.46 4.22 -20.62
CA ASP A 98 5.36 4.92 -19.92
C ASP A 98 5.79 5.40 -18.53
N ILE A 99 6.58 4.59 -17.83
CA ILE A 99 7.11 4.88 -16.49
C ILE A 99 8.02 6.11 -16.44
N GLN A 100 8.50 6.60 -17.59
CA GLN A 100 9.32 7.82 -17.65
C GLN A 100 8.46 9.07 -17.58
N CYS A 101 7.21 9.00 -18.03
CA CYS A 101 6.34 10.15 -18.24
C CYS A 101 5.51 10.47 -17.00
N MET A 102 5.45 11.76 -16.64
CA MET A 102 4.57 12.27 -15.59
C MET A 102 3.09 12.02 -15.92
N SER A 103 2.73 12.04 -17.21
CA SER A 103 1.39 11.70 -17.71
C SER A 103 1.08 10.20 -17.67
N GLY A 104 2.03 9.37 -17.21
CA GLY A 104 1.87 7.91 -17.16
C GLY A 104 1.84 7.22 -18.52
N SER A 105 2.08 7.93 -19.62
CA SER A 105 2.07 7.32 -20.96
C SER A 105 3.03 7.99 -21.94
N CYS A 106 3.83 7.16 -22.60
CA CYS A 106 4.72 7.50 -23.68
C CYS A 106 4.06 7.19 -25.03
N ASN A 107 4.06 8.14 -25.96
CA ASN A 107 3.68 7.86 -27.33
C ASN A 107 4.88 7.24 -28.07
N LYS A 108 4.93 5.90 -28.14
CA LYS A 108 6.05 5.15 -28.75
C LYS A 108 6.25 5.42 -30.23
N ASP A 109 5.22 5.86 -30.96
CA ASP A 109 5.34 6.24 -32.38
C ASP A 109 6.07 7.59 -32.55
N PHE A 110 5.94 8.49 -31.57
CA PHE A 110 6.57 9.81 -31.54
C PHE A 110 7.78 9.91 -30.60
N GLY A 111 8.04 8.87 -29.79
CA GLY A 111 9.08 8.87 -28.76
C GLY A 111 8.95 10.00 -27.75
N SER A 112 7.73 10.43 -27.45
CA SER A 112 7.46 11.63 -26.63
C SER A 112 6.30 11.41 -25.65
N CYS A 113 6.41 11.96 -24.45
CA CYS A 113 5.40 11.83 -23.40
C CYS A 113 4.08 12.44 -23.83
N ARG A 114 2.99 11.71 -23.62
CA ARG A 114 1.64 12.21 -23.89
C ARG A 114 1.31 13.37 -22.96
N SER A 115 0.33 14.19 -23.32
CA SER A 115 -0.08 15.33 -22.49
C SER A 115 -0.86 14.85 -21.26
N SER A 116 -0.58 15.45 -20.11
CA SER A 116 -1.30 15.19 -18.87
C SER A 116 -2.75 15.72 -18.95
N PRO A 117 -3.69 15.26 -18.10
CA PRO A 117 -5.11 15.65 -18.17
C PRO A 117 -5.38 17.16 -18.19
N THR A 118 -4.52 17.96 -17.55
CA THR A 118 -4.66 19.43 -17.47
C THR A 118 -3.87 20.18 -18.54
N ALA A 119 -3.18 19.48 -19.44
CA ALA A 119 -2.26 20.08 -20.41
C ALA A 119 -2.83 20.12 -21.83
N LEU A 120 -2.23 20.97 -22.66
CA LEU A 120 -2.61 21.08 -24.06
C LEU A 120 -2.08 19.88 -24.85
N CYS A 121 -2.99 19.17 -25.53
CA CYS A 121 -2.67 18.02 -26.35
C CYS A 121 -2.71 18.34 -27.85
N THR A 122 -2.11 17.46 -28.65
CA THR A 122 -2.33 17.41 -30.09
C THR A 122 -2.94 16.07 -30.46
N LEU A 123 -3.71 16.01 -31.56
CA LEU A 123 -4.31 14.76 -32.04
C LEU A 123 -3.25 13.69 -32.37
N SER A 124 -2.05 14.10 -32.76
CA SER A 124 -0.94 13.20 -33.07
C SER A 124 -0.23 12.66 -31.83
N LEU A 125 -0.02 13.50 -30.80
CA LEU A 125 0.67 13.08 -29.58
C LEU A 125 -0.26 12.36 -28.59
N GLY A 126 -1.52 12.79 -28.51
CA GLY A 126 -2.54 12.21 -27.63
C GLY A 126 -2.37 12.57 -26.15
N CYS A 127 -3.25 11.99 -25.33
CA CYS A 127 -3.32 12.23 -23.89
C CYS A 127 -2.87 10.99 -23.11
N GLY A 128 -2.16 11.21 -22.01
CA GLY A 128 -1.87 10.20 -21.01
C GLY A 128 -2.93 10.29 -19.91
N GLY A 129 -3.32 9.14 -19.36
CA GLY A 129 -4.31 9.07 -18.28
C GLY A 129 -3.81 9.59 -16.93
N GLY A 130 -2.59 10.14 -16.87
CA GLY A 130 -1.94 10.44 -15.61
C GLY A 130 -1.70 9.17 -14.78
N PRO A 131 -1.41 9.30 -13.49
CA PRO A 131 -1.22 8.17 -12.59
C PRO A 131 -2.48 7.28 -12.43
N THR A 132 -3.68 7.77 -12.79
CA THR A 132 -4.94 7.00 -12.74
C THR A 132 -5.12 6.04 -13.92
N HIS A 133 -4.25 6.12 -14.95
CA HIS A 133 -4.33 5.33 -16.19
C HIS A 133 -5.70 5.42 -16.91
N GLU A 134 -6.50 6.45 -16.63
CA GLU A 134 -7.83 6.59 -17.22
C GLU A 134 -7.75 7.00 -18.70
N PRO A 135 -8.58 6.43 -19.58
CA PRO A 135 -8.54 6.75 -21.01
C PRO A 135 -9.00 8.20 -21.25
N HIS A 136 -8.06 9.03 -21.69
CA HIS A 136 -8.29 10.42 -22.10
C HIS A 136 -8.09 10.54 -23.61
N HIS A 137 -8.87 11.41 -24.25
CA HIS A 137 -8.67 11.76 -25.65
C HIS A 137 -8.44 13.26 -25.80
N CYS A 138 -7.80 13.63 -26.91
CA CYS A 138 -7.56 15.03 -27.21
C CYS A 138 -8.79 15.65 -27.86
N ALA A 139 -9.41 16.63 -27.20
CA ALA A 139 -10.59 17.32 -27.69
C ALA A 139 -10.26 18.32 -28.83
N PRO A 140 -11.27 18.77 -29.61
CA PRO A 140 -11.09 19.78 -30.67
C PRO A 140 -10.57 21.13 -30.16
N SER A 141 -10.91 21.51 -28.92
CA SER A 141 -10.14 22.48 -28.14
C SER A 141 -9.00 21.71 -27.48
N PRO A 142 -7.72 22.06 -27.72
CA PRO A 142 -6.56 21.19 -27.45
C PRO A 142 -6.36 20.95 -25.96
N ALA A 143 -7.17 20.08 -25.38
CA ALA A 143 -7.21 19.73 -23.98
C ALA A 143 -7.53 18.25 -23.87
N CYS A 144 -6.92 17.60 -22.89
CA CYS A 144 -7.23 16.23 -22.56
C CYS A 144 -8.57 16.19 -21.82
N VAL A 145 -9.50 15.41 -22.34
CA VAL A 145 -10.81 15.21 -21.73
C VAL A 145 -11.02 13.72 -21.47
N GLU A 146 -11.62 13.42 -20.32
CA GLU A 146 -12.04 12.07 -19.96
C GLU A 146 -13.08 11.55 -20.97
N GLU A 147 -13.00 10.27 -21.33
CA GLU A 147 -14.07 9.66 -22.11
C GLU A 147 -15.33 9.45 -21.26
N PRO A 148 -16.51 9.98 -21.67
CA PRO A 148 -17.76 9.68 -21.00
C PRO A 148 -18.07 8.18 -21.12
N CYS A 149 -18.48 7.61 -19.99
CA CYS A 149 -18.76 6.18 -19.81
C CYS A 149 -19.82 5.59 -20.78
N GLU A 150 -20.53 6.43 -21.55
CA GLU A 150 -21.52 6.00 -22.55
C GLU A 150 -20.93 5.25 -23.77
N LEU A 151 -19.62 5.37 -24.03
CA LEU A 151 -18.95 4.65 -25.12
C LEU A 151 -18.33 3.30 -24.71
N ARG A 152 -18.35 2.95 -23.42
CA ARG A 152 -17.77 1.68 -22.91
C ARG A 152 -18.60 0.43 -23.20
N CYS A 153 -19.73 0.56 -23.90
CA CYS A 153 -20.57 -0.57 -24.31
C CYS A 153 -20.38 -0.93 -25.80
N LEU A 154 -19.19 -1.39 -26.18
CA LEU A 154 -18.98 -2.30 -27.32
C LEU A 154 -17.65 -3.04 -27.08
N PRO A 155 -17.63 -4.39 -27.14
CA PRO A 155 -17.89 -5.06 -28.41
C PRO A 155 -18.72 -6.36 -28.34
N CYS A 156 -19.03 -6.86 -29.54
CA CYS A 156 -19.45 -8.23 -29.88
C CYS A 156 -20.89 -8.65 -29.53
N GLY A 157 -21.81 -8.23 -30.40
CA GLY A 157 -22.75 -9.17 -31.04
C GLY A 157 -23.62 -10.04 -30.14
N LEU A 158 -24.51 -9.44 -29.36
CA LEU A 158 -25.69 -10.14 -28.85
C LEU A 158 -26.94 -9.28 -29.05
N THR A 159 -27.97 -9.91 -29.60
CA THR A 159 -29.25 -9.34 -29.98
C THR A 159 -30.08 -8.90 -28.79
N GLN A 160 -30.78 -7.78 -28.98
CA GLN A 160 -31.82 -7.17 -28.14
C GLN A 160 -32.54 -8.11 -27.16
N SER A 161 -32.62 -7.70 -25.89
CA SER A 161 -33.90 -7.61 -25.15
C SER A 161 -33.77 -6.86 -23.82
N ALA A 162 -34.47 -5.73 -23.76
CA ALA A 162 -35.24 -5.20 -22.64
C ALA A 162 -34.57 -4.96 -21.28
N ALA A 163 -34.12 -3.70 -21.05
CA ALA A 163 -34.47 -2.92 -19.85
C ALA A 163 -33.93 -1.47 -19.92
N CYS A 164 -34.48 -0.64 -20.82
CA CYS A 164 -34.40 0.82 -20.66
C CYS A 164 -35.82 1.37 -20.75
N ARG A 165 -36.45 1.63 -19.59
CA ARG A 165 -37.65 2.48 -19.52
C ARG A 165 -37.24 3.87 -19.07
N SER A 166 -37.55 4.81 -19.94
CA SER A 166 -37.54 6.25 -19.77
C SER A 166 -38.21 6.71 -18.47
N GLY A 167 -37.43 7.32 -17.57
CA GLY A 167 -37.95 8.24 -16.55
C GLY A 167 -37.74 9.67 -17.04
N SER A 168 -38.82 10.31 -17.50
CA SER A 168 -38.87 11.74 -17.80
C SER A 168 -38.75 12.54 -16.51
N PHE A 169 -37.65 13.27 -16.31
CA PHE A 169 -37.52 14.24 -15.22
C PHE A 169 -38.07 15.59 -15.70
N SER A 170 -39.21 16.00 -15.13
CA SER A 170 -39.76 17.35 -15.35
C SER A 170 -38.96 18.35 -14.53
N THR A 171 -38.42 19.36 -15.19
CA THR A 171 -37.80 20.52 -14.58
C THR A 171 -38.85 21.36 -13.84
N SER A 172 -38.83 21.33 -12.51
CA SER A 172 -39.37 22.42 -11.70
C SER A 172 -38.21 23.29 -11.27
N SER A 173 -38.16 24.47 -11.87
CA SER A 173 -37.29 25.57 -11.50
C SER A 173 -37.79 26.17 -10.18
N ASP A 174 -37.12 25.86 -9.08
CA ASP A 174 -37.06 26.77 -7.94
C ASP A 174 -35.58 26.97 -7.58
N GLY A 175 -35.16 28.23 -7.67
CA GLY A 175 -33.81 28.66 -7.40
C GLY A 175 -33.49 28.56 -5.91
N GLY A 176 -32.85 27.46 -5.53
CA GLY A 176 -31.98 27.42 -4.36
C GLY A 176 -30.56 27.78 -4.79
N VAL A 177 -30.06 28.92 -4.34
CA VAL A 177 -28.62 29.18 -4.30
C VAL A 177 -27.96 27.99 -3.57
N PRO A 178 -26.92 27.33 -4.11
CA PRO A 178 -26.20 26.34 -3.33
C PRO A 178 -25.52 27.08 -2.18
N THR A 179 -26.10 26.99 -0.99
CA THR A 179 -25.41 27.39 0.23
C THR A 179 -24.22 26.46 0.38
N SER A 180 -23.02 27.03 0.32
CA SER A 180 -21.77 26.37 0.70
C SER A 180 -21.98 25.69 2.05
N HIS A 181 -22.09 24.37 2.06
CA HIS A 181 -21.98 23.59 3.28
C HIS A 181 -20.50 23.63 3.65
N THR A 182 -20.14 24.47 4.61
CA THR A 182 -18.85 24.33 5.31
C THR A 182 -18.95 23.06 6.14
N SER A 183 -18.14 22.04 5.81
CA SER A 183 -18.05 20.85 6.67
C SER A 183 -17.64 21.28 8.09
N ALA A 184 -18.15 20.57 9.10
CA ALA A 184 -17.79 20.87 10.48
C ALA A 184 -16.26 20.70 10.66
N PRO A 185 -15.61 21.50 11.52
CA PRO A 185 -14.19 21.31 11.78
C PRO A 185 -13.88 19.89 12.26
N ALA A 186 -12.68 19.37 11.98
CA ALA A 186 -12.30 18.00 12.34
C ALA A 186 -10.89 17.90 12.93
N ASP A 187 -10.74 17.17 14.03
CA ASP A 187 -9.47 16.78 14.63
C ASP A 187 -9.25 15.29 14.36
N ILE A 188 -8.18 14.95 13.67
CA ILE A 188 -7.92 13.60 13.16
C ILE A 188 -6.63 13.08 13.80
N LEU A 189 -6.73 12.00 14.56
CA LEU A 189 -5.60 11.36 15.23
C LEU A 189 -5.32 10.01 14.57
N PHE A 190 -4.19 9.90 13.89
CA PHE A 190 -3.65 8.64 13.41
C PHE A 190 -2.86 7.96 14.53
N VAL A 191 -3.22 6.73 14.85
CA VAL A 191 -2.56 5.88 15.83
C VAL A 191 -1.92 4.74 15.03
N VAL A 192 -0.62 4.85 14.81
CA VAL A 192 0.12 3.99 13.88
C VAL A 192 0.99 3.01 14.65
N ASP A 193 0.84 1.74 14.33
CA ASP A 193 1.68 0.70 14.90
C ASP A 193 3.15 0.89 14.50
N ASN A 194 4.03 0.79 15.48
CA ASN A 194 5.48 0.93 15.32
C ASN A 194 6.25 -0.33 15.76
N SER A 195 5.58 -1.47 15.84
CA SER A 195 6.19 -2.78 16.04
C SER A 195 7.10 -3.14 14.84
N SER A 196 7.96 -4.15 15.00
CA SER A 196 8.98 -4.48 13.98
C SER A 196 8.44 -5.05 12.67
N SER A 197 7.15 -5.36 12.57
CA SER A 197 6.49 -5.92 11.38
C SER A 197 5.82 -4.89 10.48
N THR A 198 5.76 -3.63 10.93
CA THR A 198 4.90 -2.61 10.35
C THR A 198 5.60 -1.71 9.34
N ASP A 199 6.87 -1.96 9.00
CA ASP A 199 7.65 -1.08 8.13
C ASP A 199 7.03 -0.94 6.73
N VAL A 200 6.70 -2.07 6.09
CA VAL A 200 6.02 -2.08 4.78
C VAL A 200 4.63 -1.46 4.86
N LEU A 201 3.91 -1.66 5.96
CA LEU A 201 2.58 -1.08 6.19
C LEU A 201 2.67 0.46 6.25
N GLN A 202 3.64 0.99 7.00
CA GLN A 202 3.87 2.43 7.12
C GLN A 202 4.22 3.07 5.78
N ASP A 203 5.05 2.42 4.94
CA ASP A 203 5.39 2.92 3.61
C ASP A 203 4.15 3.02 2.70
N ARG A 204 3.29 1.99 2.71
CA ARG A 204 2.03 1.99 1.94
C ARG A 204 1.07 3.08 2.41
N VAL A 205 0.95 3.28 3.71
CA VAL A 205 0.14 4.36 4.31
C VAL A 205 0.70 5.73 3.92
N ALA A 206 2.01 5.92 4.04
CA ALA A 206 2.70 7.17 3.71
C ALA A 206 2.48 7.57 2.23
N ALA A 207 2.53 6.59 1.32
CA ALA A 207 2.24 6.78 -0.10
C ALA A 207 0.78 7.17 -0.39
N ALA A 208 -0.16 6.79 0.48
CA ALA A 208 -1.59 7.06 0.32
C ALA A 208 -2.08 8.36 1.00
N ILE A 209 -1.21 9.07 1.74
CA ILE A 209 -1.60 10.30 2.44
C ILE A 209 -2.12 11.39 1.50
N THR A 210 -1.51 11.52 0.31
CA THR A 210 -1.97 12.49 -0.70
C THR A 210 -3.44 12.26 -1.07
N ALA A 211 -3.85 10.98 -1.20
CA ALA A 211 -5.23 10.63 -1.48
C ALA A 211 -6.20 11.03 -0.36
N PHE A 212 -5.79 11.06 0.91
CA PHE A 212 -6.60 11.63 1.99
C PHE A 212 -6.74 13.15 1.84
N ILE A 213 -5.62 13.85 1.59
CA ILE A 213 -5.57 15.31 1.55
C ILE A 213 -6.35 15.87 0.35
N ASP A 214 -6.33 15.17 -0.78
CA ASP A 214 -7.04 15.56 -2.01
C ASP A 214 -8.57 15.53 -1.86
N GLU A 215 -9.10 14.74 -0.93
CA GLU A 215 -10.55 14.71 -0.64
C GLU A 215 -11.00 15.88 0.25
N ALA A 216 -10.07 16.65 0.83
CA ALA A 216 -10.44 17.76 1.69
C ALA A 216 -10.99 18.94 0.87
N PRO A 217 -12.22 19.43 1.18
CA PRO A 217 -12.75 20.64 0.57
C PRO A 217 -11.81 21.84 0.76
N GLU A 218 -11.81 22.80 -0.18
CA GLU A 218 -10.95 23.99 -0.11
C GLU A 218 -11.11 24.79 1.19
N ASN A 219 -12.32 24.78 1.77
CA ASN A 219 -12.69 25.47 3.00
C ASN A 219 -12.70 24.57 4.25
N ALA A 220 -12.18 23.34 4.16
CA ALA A 220 -12.16 22.42 5.29
C ALA A 220 -11.27 22.95 6.43
N ASP A 221 -11.79 22.91 7.65
CA ASP A 221 -11.04 23.27 8.86
C ASP A 221 -10.64 22.00 9.63
N TYR A 222 -9.39 21.58 9.51
CA TYR A 222 -8.95 20.36 10.18
C TYR A 222 -7.57 20.46 10.81
N HIS A 223 -7.35 19.64 11.83
CA HIS A 223 -6.06 19.31 12.41
C HIS A 223 -5.81 17.81 12.24
N MET A 224 -4.62 17.43 11.78
CA MET A 224 -4.15 16.04 11.77
C MET A 224 -2.94 15.89 12.68
N ALA A 225 -2.86 14.78 13.39
CA ALA A 225 -1.71 14.41 14.20
C ALA A 225 -1.47 12.91 14.15
N VAL A 226 -0.25 12.49 14.49
CA VAL A 226 0.15 11.09 14.51
C VAL A 226 0.79 10.74 15.85
N ILE A 227 0.42 9.60 16.42
CA ILE A 227 1.11 8.94 17.54
C ILE A 227 1.43 7.49 17.16
N SER A 228 2.37 6.88 17.88
CA SER A 228 2.58 5.44 17.77
C SER A 228 1.72 4.64 18.76
N THR A 229 1.71 3.31 18.66
CA THR A 229 1.11 2.40 19.65
C THR A 229 2.01 2.14 20.88
N ASP A 230 3.22 2.70 20.92
CA ASP A 230 4.20 2.43 21.96
C ASP A 230 4.03 3.33 23.19
N VAL A 231 3.89 2.71 24.35
CA VAL A 231 3.92 3.37 25.66
C VAL A 231 4.91 2.72 26.64
N ASP A 232 5.63 1.69 26.19
CA ASP A 232 6.45 0.83 27.05
C ASP A 232 7.96 1.06 26.82
N SER A 233 8.36 1.58 25.66
CA SER A 233 9.77 1.83 25.35
C SER A 233 10.43 2.79 26.34
N SER A 234 11.58 2.38 26.89
CA SER A 234 12.29 3.24 27.85
C SER A 234 12.74 4.57 27.22
N GLY A 235 12.30 5.69 27.80
CA GLY A 235 12.75 7.04 27.45
C GLY A 235 11.98 7.69 26.29
N GLY A 236 10.76 7.24 26.04
CA GLY A 236 9.85 7.84 25.05
C GLY A 236 9.86 7.11 23.72
N GLU A 237 9.29 7.78 22.73
CA GLU A 237 9.14 7.29 21.37
C GLU A 237 10.48 6.88 20.75
N ARG A 238 10.42 5.83 19.94
CA ARG A 238 11.55 5.30 19.18
C ARG A 238 11.38 5.52 17.70
N GLY A 239 12.49 5.66 17.01
CA GLY A 239 12.60 5.73 15.56
C GLY A 239 13.65 4.77 15.04
N GLY A 240 13.71 4.67 13.71
CA GLY A 240 14.52 3.69 13.00
C GLY A 240 13.69 2.56 12.43
N THR A 241 14.28 1.82 11.49
CA THR A 241 13.64 0.71 10.80
C THR A 241 14.39 -0.58 11.10
N VAL A 242 13.72 -1.48 11.82
CA VAL A 242 14.20 -2.83 12.06
C VAL A 242 13.98 -3.67 10.82
N THR A 243 15.06 -4.26 10.31
CA THR A 243 15.03 -5.31 9.30
C THR A 243 15.29 -6.64 10.00
N ASN A 244 14.37 -7.58 9.85
CA ASN A 244 14.51 -8.94 10.33
C ASN A 244 15.00 -9.84 9.19
N VAL A 245 16.06 -10.59 9.44
CA VAL A 245 16.61 -11.57 8.50
C VAL A 245 16.18 -12.96 8.95
N PHE A 246 15.57 -13.70 8.05
CA PHE A 246 15.09 -15.07 8.30
C PHE A 246 15.92 -16.07 7.50
N ALA A 247 16.02 -17.30 8.02
CA ALA A 247 16.65 -18.39 7.30
C ALA A 247 15.93 -18.62 5.96
N HIS A 248 16.65 -19.03 4.92
CA HIS A 248 16.08 -19.29 3.59
C HIS A 248 15.41 -20.66 3.46
N GLU A 249 15.49 -21.51 4.49
CA GLU A 249 14.90 -22.84 4.53
C GLU A 249 13.88 -22.95 5.66
N PHE A 250 12.84 -23.77 5.45
CA PHE A 250 11.84 -24.07 6.47
C PHE A 250 12.49 -24.55 7.79
N PRO A 251 12.14 -23.98 8.97
CA PRO A 251 11.00 -23.09 9.28
C PRO A 251 11.23 -21.57 9.20
N TYR A 252 12.13 -21.08 8.33
CA TYR A 252 12.49 -19.65 8.20
C TYR A 252 12.72 -18.99 9.57
N GLN A 253 13.52 -19.64 10.41
CA GLN A 253 13.81 -19.12 11.74
C GLN A 253 14.39 -17.72 11.64
N TRP A 254 13.99 -16.84 12.55
CA TRP A 254 14.66 -15.55 12.72
C TRP A 254 16.14 -15.80 12.99
N THR A 255 17.00 -15.24 12.14
CA THR A 255 18.46 -15.42 12.24
C THR A 255 19.14 -14.22 12.87
N SER A 256 18.68 -13.01 12.52
CA SER A 256 19.24 -11.77 13.04
C SER A 256 18.29 -10.60 12.79
N SER A 257 18.46 -9.53 13.55
CA SER A 257 17.87 -8.22 13.25
C SER A 257 18.93 -7.14 13.38
N ASN A 258 18.77 -6.06 12.62
CA ASN A 258 19.62 -4.88 12.76
C ASN A 258 19.20 -3.98 13.94
N SER A 259 18.26 -4.41 14.80
CA SER A 259 17.59 -3.60 15.83
C SER A 259 18.54 -2.80 16.72
N ALA A 260 19.63 -3.42 17.18
CA ALA A 260 20.62 -2.76 18.04
C ALA A 260 21.33 -1.58 17.37
N SER A 261 21.49 -1.61 16.04
CA SER A 261 22.08 -0.53 15.24
C SER A 261 21.05 0.41 14.61
N ALA A 262 19.82 -0.05 14.44
CA ALA A 262 18.76 0.69 13.74
C ALA A 262 17.93 1.57 14.68
N CYS A 263 17.72 1.13 15.93
CA CYS A 263 16.79 1.79 16.83
C CYS A 263 17.44 2.89 17.67
N TYR A 264 16.80 4.05 17.72
CA TYR A 264 17.25 5.19 18.51
C TYR A 264 16.07 5.97 19.12
N ARG A 265 16.35 6.73 20.19
CA ARG A 265 15.38 7.65 20.79
C ARG A 265 15.27 8.90 19.93
N ILE A 266 14.05 9.35 19.69
CA ILE A 266 13.80 10.56 18.89
C ILE A 266 13.53 11.81 19.74
N GLY A 267 13.56 11.69 21.08
CA GLY A 267 13.35 12.82 21.99
C GLY A 267 11.90 13.32 22.05
N ILE A 268 10.93 12.43 21.75
CA ILE A 268 9.50 12.68 21.89
C ILE A 268 9.00 11.77 23.00
N GLU A 269 8.27 12.32 23.98
CA GLU A 269 7.67 11.51 25.06
C GLU A 269 6.47 10.72 24.52
N HIS A 270 6.15 9.60 25.17
CA HIS A 270 4.97 8.82 24.80
C HIS A 270 3.69 9.65 24.88
N GLY A 271 2.80 9.43 23.92
CA GLY A 271 1.58 10.22 23.76
C GLY A 271 1.81 11.60 23.13
N CYS A 272 3.03 12.12 23.01
CA CYS A 272 3.27 13.35 22.26
C CYS A 272 3.27 13.07 20.75
N PHE A 273 2.69 14.00 19.98
CA PHE A 273 2.58 13.85 18.54
C PHE A 273 3.93 13.79 17.83
N ARG A 274 3.99 12.93 16.81
CA ARG A 274 5.11 12.80 15.87
C ARG A 274 5.21 14.06 15.00
N GLY A 275 6.44 14.41 14.69
CA GLY A 275 6.79 15.63 13.96
C GLY A 275 8.27 15.91 14.10
N ASP A 276 8.94 16.14 12.98
CA ASP A 276 10.36 16.46 12.92
C ASP A 276 10.69 17.79 13.62
N VAL A 277 9.72 18.71 13.62
CA VAL A 277 9.73 19.96 14.39
C VAL A 277 8.39 20.18 15.10
N PRO A 278 8.36 20.89 16.24
CA PRO A 278 7.11 21.13 16.99
C PRO A 278 5.98 21.74 16.15
N ALA A 279 6.30 22.63 15.20
CA ALA A 279 5.32 23.28 14.33
C ALA A 279 4.61 22.33 13.34
N ARG A 280 5.16 21.13 13.11
CA ARG A 280 4.60 20.10 12.20
C ARG A 280 4.01 18.90 12.93
N ARG A 281 3.87 18.98 14.26
CA ARG A 281 3.20 17.95 15.07
C ARG A 281 1.67 18.00 14.97
N ILE A 282 1.12 19.20 14.83
CA ILE A 282 -0.29 19.42 14.50
C ILE A 282 -0.33 19.99 13.08
N VAL A 283 -0.72 19.14 12.13
CA VAL A 283 -0.81 19.50 10.72
C VAL A 283 -2.19 20.07 10.44
N SER A 284 -2.30 21.40 10.35
CA SER A 284 -3.58 22.07 10.11
C SER A 284 -3.84 22.35 8.63
N SER A 285 -5.12 22.48 8.25
CA SER A 285 -5.55 22.91 6.92
C SER A 285 -5.09 24.33 6.53
N ARG A 286 -4.49 25.09 7.47
CA ARG A 286 -3.91 26.43 7.22
C ARG A 286 -2.52 26.38 6.59
N LEU A 287 -1.82 25.25 6.70
CA LEU A 287 -0.54 25.04 6.02
C LEU A 287 -0.79 24.86 4.51
N PRO A 288 0.15 25.26 3.63
CA PRO A 288 0.10 24.91 2.21
C PRO A 288 -0.09 23.41 2.00
N VAL A 289 -0.79 23.00 0.92
CA VAL A 289 -1.07 21.58 0.62
C VAL A 289 0.22 20.75 0.63
N GLU A 290 1.27 21.24 -0.03
CA GLU A 290 2.59 20.60 -0.09
C GLU A 290 3.21 20.36 1.29
N ASP A 291 3.10 21.34 2.20
CA ASP A 291 3.62 21.23 3.56
C ASP A 291 2.80 20.25 4.40
N ARG A 292 1.47 20.19 4.19
CA ARG A 292 0.59 19.22 4.86
C ARG A 292 0.91 17.80 4.42
N THR A 293 1.05 17.58 3.13
CA THR A 293 1.41 16.28 2.56
C THR A 293 2.77 15.84 3.08
N LEU A 294 3.79 16.70 2.97
CA LEU A 294 5.12 16.38 3.47
C LEU A 294 5.12 16.06 4.97
N ALA A 295 4.44 16.89 5.78
CA ALA A 295 4.37 16.67 7.21
C ALA A 295 3.67 15.35 7.55
N MET A 296 2.50 15.08 6.98
CA MET A 296 1.77 13.84 7.28
C MET A 296 2.47 12.59 6.76
N THR A 297 2.99 12.59 5.52
CA THR A 297 3.79 11.48 4.99
C THR A 297 5.01 11.19 5.86
N THR A 298 5.64 12.22 6.44
CA THR A 298 6.76 12.04 7.39
C THR A 298 6.27 11.53 8.75
N ASN A 299 5.16 12.06 9.26
CA ASN A 299 4.70 11.78 10.62
C ASN A 299 4.15 10.35 10.78
N VAL A 300 3.56 9.77 9.72
CA VAL A 300 3.06 8.38 9.73
C VAL A 300 4.17 7.33 9.66
N LEU A 301 5.38 7.72 9.25
CA LEU A 301 6.58 6.88 9.35
C LEU A 301 7.12 6.91 10.78
N VAL A 302 6.39 6.25 11.69
CA VAL A 302 6.70 6.19 13.12
C VAL A 302 7.92 5.31 13.44
N GLY A 303 8.40 4.54 12.46
CA GLY A 303 9.50 3.59 12.57
C GLY A 303 9.01 2.23 13.08
N SER A 304 9.89 1.22 13.09
CA SER A 304 9.54 -0.16 13.48
C SER A 304 10.32 -0.63 14.72
N CYS A 305 10.67 0.33 15.58
CA CYS A 305 11.50 0.17 16.76
C CYS A 305 10.73 0.26 18.09
N GLY A 306 9.40 0.25 18.02
CA GLY A 306 8.52 0.31 19.19
C GLY A 306 8.40 -1.01 19.94
N SER A 307 7.57 -0.99 20.98
CA SER A 307 7.16 -2.20 21.71
C SER A 307 6.39 -3.16 20.79
N GLY A 308 6.63 -4.46 20.90
CA GLY A 308 5.78 -5.51 20.28
C GLY A 308 4.54 -5.84 21.12
N SER A 309 4.10 -4.88 21.93
CA SER A 309 2.84 -4.88 22.65
C SER A 309 2.11 -3.61 22.25
N GLU A 310 1.21 -3.77 21.30
CA GLU A 310 0.58 -2.68 20.57
C GLU A 310 -0.52 -2.06 21.42
N ARG A 311 -0.24 -0.92 22.07
CA ARG A 311 -1.14 -0.30 23.06
C ARG A 311 -1.78 0.97 22.51
N GLY A 312 -2.51 0.85 21.40
CA GLY A 312 -3.16 1.96 20.73
C GLY A 312 -4.15 2.73 21.61
N PHE A 313 -4.95 2.06 22.44
CA PHE A 313 -5.89 2.75 23.35
C PHE A 313 -5.19 3.52 24.46
N ASP A 314 -4.17 2.92 25.08
CA ASP A 314 -3.42 3.60 26.15
C ASP A 314 -2.57 4.75 25.58
N SER A 315 -1.98 4.59 24.39
CA SER A 315 -1.26 5.66 23.70
C SER A 315 -2.18 6.83 23.34
N ALA A 316 -3.35 6.55 22.77
CA ALA A 316 -4.34 7.59 22.47
C ALA A 316 -4.84 8.29 23.74
N ALA A 317 -5.16 7.55 24.80
CA ALA A 317 -5.54 8.13 26.10
C ALA A 317 -4.45 9.05 26.66
N LEU A 318 -3.18 8.61 26.62
CA LEU A 318 -2.04 9.42 27.04
C LEU A 318 -1.90 10.68 26.18
N ALA A 319 -2.11 10.57 24.87
CA ALA A 319 -2.07 11.73 23.97
C ALA A 319 -3.14 12.78 24.31
N PHE A 320 -4.34 12.35 24.72
CA PHE A 320 -5.40 13.25 25.17
C PHE A 320 -5.06 13.95 26.49
N GLU A 321 -4.36 13.29 27.41
CA GLU A 321 -3.87 13.90 28.65
C GLU A 321 -2.86 15.03 28.39
N GLN A 322 -2.13 14.96 27.27
CA GLN A 322 -1.12 15.97 26.88
C GLN A 322 -1.69 17.19 26.15
N MET A 323 -3.01 17.30 26.00
CA MET A 323 -3.66 18.42 25.29
C MET A 323 -3.94 19.64 26.17
N GLY A 324 -3.73 19.52 27.48
CA GLY A 324 -3.84 20.62 28.42
C GLY A 324 -2.80 21.71 28.18
N ARG A 325 -3.03 22.88 28.79
CA ARG A 325 -2.12 24.03 28.70
C ARG A 325 -0.70 23.68 29.15
N GLY A 326 0.29 23.89 28.29
CA GLY A 326 1.69 23.53 28.50
C GLY A 326 2.04 22.08 28.20
N GLY A 327 1.06 21.25 27.82
CA GLY A 327 1.29 19.89 27.33
C GLY A 327 1.80 19.88 25.89
N CYS A 328 2.42 18.78 25.47
CA CYS A 328 3.04 18.68 24.15
C CYS A 328 2.04 18.62 22.98
N ASN A 329 0.75 18.37 23.27
CA ASN A 329 -0.33 18.31 22.29
C ASN A 329 -1.34 19.46 22.48
N GLU A 330 -0.93 20.52 23.17
CA GLU A 330 -1.79 21.68 23.44
C GLU A 330 -2.42 22.23 22.15
N GLY A 331 -3.74 22.43 22.18
CA GLY A 331 -4.49 23.05 21.08
C GLY A 331 -4.98 22.10 19.99
N PHE A 332 -4.77 20.78 20.13
CA PHE A 332 -5.29 19.80 19.19
C PHE A 332 -6.80 19.64 19.24
N LEU A 333 -7.34 19.25 20.41
CA LEU A 333 -8.76 18.91 20.59
C LEU A 333 -9.62 20.17 20.75
N ARG A 334 -10.29 20.58 19.68
CA ARG A 334 -11.15 21.77 19.62
C ARG A 334 -12.59 21.41 19.96
N ASN A 335 -13.29 22.23 20.73
CA ASN A 335 -14.62 21.88 21.24
C ASN A 335 -15.69 21.70 20.14
N ASP A 336 -15.60 22.49 19.08
CA ASP A 336 -16.51 22.53 17.93
C ASP A 336 -16.12 21.58 16.79
N ALA A 337 -14.94 20.96 16.86
CA ALA A 337 -14.49 19.98 15.88
C ALA A 337 -14.98 18.57 16.22
N THR A 338 -15.23 17.72 15.22
CA THR A 338 -15.34 16.27 15.42
C THR A 338 -13.97 15.68 15.75
N LEU A 339 -13.92 14.53 16.41
CA LEU A 339 -12.69 13.75 16.64
C LEU A 339 -12.76 12.46 15.84
N THR A 340 -11.85 12.28 14.88
CA THR A 340 -11.71 11.03 14.12
C THR A 340 -10.43 10.33 14.57
N LEU A 341 -10.54 9.12 15.11
CA LEU A 341 -9.40 8.26 15.38
C LEU A 341 -9.20 7.28 14.22
N VAL A 342 -7.97 7.18 13.71
CA VAL A 342 -7.58 6.24 12.66
C VAL A 342 -6.54 5.31 13.22
N PHE A 343 -6.93 4.10 13.58
CA PHE A 343 -6.02 3.05 14.04
C PHE A 343 -5.47 2.29 12.85
N ILE A 344 -4.16 2.10 12.80
CA ILE A 344 -3.45 1.37 11.76
C ILE A 344 -2.52 0.37 12.44
N SER A 345 -2.85 -0.91 12.40
CA SER A 345 -2.07 -1.97 13.06
C SER A 345 -2.31 -3.32 12.39
N ASP A 346 -1.27 -4.15 12.33
CA ASP A 346 -1.35 -5.55 11.92
C ASP A 346 -1.58 -6.49 13.12
N GLU A 347 -1.89 -5.97 14.32
CA GLU A 347 -2.11 -6.74 15.54
C GLU A 347 -3.35 -6.24 16.32
N ASP A 348 -3.73 -6.96 17.38
CA ASP A 348 -4.78 -6.50 18.30
C ASP A 348 -4.24 -5.48 19.31
N ASP A 349 -5.14 -4.62 19.81
CA ASP A 349 -4.80 -3.71 20.89
C ASP A 349 -4.54 -4.48 22.22
N ARG A 350 -3.33 -4.37 22.76
CA ARG A 350 -2.91 -4.96 24.03
C ARG A 350 -2.97 -4.00 25.21
N SER A 351 -3.75 -2.93 25.08
CA SER A 351 -3.93 -1.97 26.17
C SER A 351 -4.60 -2.61 27.39
N ASP A 352 -4.17 -2.19 28.58
CA ASP A 352 -4.72 -2.65 29.87
C ASP A 352 -6.19 -2.22 30.01
N ARG A 353 -6.54 -1.09 29.41
CA ARG A 353 -7.89 -0.57 29.35
C ARG A 353 -8.76 -1.43 28.44
N SER A 354 -9.95 -1.84 28.90
CA SER A 354 -10.94 -2.52 28.05
C SER A 354 -11.51 -1.60 26.95
N VAL A 355 -12.07 -2.18 25.88
CA VAL A 355 -12.79 -1.43 24.82
C VAL A 355 -13.84 -0.48 25.41
N LEU A 356 -14.75 -0.97 26.26
CA LEU A 356 -15.79 -0.14 26.90
C LEU A 356 -15.20 0.97 27.79
N GLY A 357 -14.08 0.68 28.46
CA GLY A 357 -13.34 1.67 29.25
C GLY A 357 -12.71 2.77 28.39
N PHE A 358 -12.34 2.46 27.14
CA PHE A 358 -11.86 3.45 26.18
C PHE A 358 -13.01 4.22 25.53
N VAL A 359 -14.10 3.55 25.15
CA VAL A 359 -15.34 4.20 24.70
C VAL A 359 -15.84 5.22 25.73
N SER A 360 -15.87 4.85 27.02
CA SER A 360 -16.28 5.77 28.10
C SER A 360 -15.33 6.97 28.25
N HIS A 361 -14.04 6.76 27.99
CA HIS A 361 -13.06 7.84 27.99
C HIS A 361 -13.30 8.80 26.82
N LEU A 362 -13.50 8.28 25.60
CA LEU A 362 -13.81 9.07 24.41
C LEU A 362 -15.12 9.86 24.57
N ASP A 363 -16.18 9.24 25.09
CA ASP A 363 -17.47 9.91 25.34
C ASP A 363 -17.37 11.05 26.35
N GLY A 364 -16.46 10.91 27.33
CA GLY A 364 -16.12 11.96 28.28
C GLY A 364 -15.35 13.14 27.66
N LEU A 365 -14.64 12.92 26.55
CA LEU A 365 -13.96 13.98 25.78
C LEU A 365 -14.94 14.67 24.82
N LYS A 366 -15.70 13.87 24.06
CA LYS A 366 -16.67 14.34 23.07
C LYS A 366 -17.86 13.38 23.00
N PRO A 367 -19.10 13.90 22.89
CA PRO A 367 -20.30 13.06 22.93
C PRO A 367 -20.39 12.16 21.70
N ILE A 368 -20.21 10.86 21.90
CA ILE A 368 -20.29 9.84 20.83
C ILE A 368 -21.71 9.79 20.26
N GLY A 369 -22.73 9.93 21.11
CA GLY A 369 -24.14 9.95 20.67
C GLY A 369 -24.47 11.09 19.69
N ARG A 370 -23.69 12.17 19.67
CA ARG A 370 -23.84 13.25 18.67
C ARG A 370 -22.88 13.09 17.49
N ALA A 371 -22.31 11.90 17.34
CA ALA A 371 -21.30 11.56 16.35
C ALA A 371 -20.09 12.52 16.30
N MET A 372 -19.77 13.12 17.44
CA MET A 372 -18.58 13.96 17.60
C MET A 372 -17.30 13.13 17.71
N VAL A 373 -17.42 11.81 17.78
CA VAL A 373 -16.31 10.84 17.73
C VAL A 373 -16.58 9.86 16.60
N ARG A 374 -15.56 9.60 15.79
CA ARG A 374 -15.59 8.69 14.65
C ARG A 374 -14.34 7.81 14.67
N VAL A 375 -14.44 6.57 14.23
CA VAL A 375 -13.32 5.61 14.31
C VAL A 375 -13.12 4.87 12.99
N ALA A 376 -11.92 4.97 12.42
CA ALA A 376 -11.45 4.03 11.42
C ALA A 376 -10.49 3.03 12.07
N ALA A 377 -10.69 1.74 11.79
CA ALA A 377 -9.78 0.67 12.16
C ALA A 377 -9.26 0.00 10.89
N LEU A 378 -8.02 0.27 10.54
CA LEU A 378 -7.27 -0.41 9.48
C LEU A 378 -6.49 -1.52 10.19
N VAL A 379 -7.04 -2.72 10.14
CA VAL A 379 -6.51 -3.90 10.83
C VAL A 379 -6.59 -5.12 9.94
N SER A 380 -6.09 -6.27 10.39
CA SER A 380 -6.35 -7.53 9.68
C SER A 380 -7.83 -7.86 9.73
N ALA A 381 -8.52 -7.54 8.63
CA ALA A 381 -9.96 -7.68 8.47
C ALA A 381 -10.33 -8.13 7.04
N VAL A 382 -11.44 -8.85 6.92
CA VAL A 382 -12.06 -9.24 5.65
C VAL A 382 -13.54 -8.86 5.73
N ASP A 383 -14.02 -8.17 4.69
CA ASP A 383 -15.41 -7.68 4.59
C ASP A 383 -15.89 -6.83 5.80
N GLY A 384 -14.94 -6.16 6.48
CA GLY A 384 -15.22 -5.33 7.66
C GLY A 384 -15.25 -6.07 8.99
N GLU A 385 -14.92 -7.35 8.98
CA GLU A 385 -14.81 -8.18 10.17
C GLU A 385 -13.34 -8.45 10.48
N ALA A 386 -12.92 -8.24 11.74
CA ALA A 386 -11.55 -8.56 12.12
C ALA A 386 -11.34 -10.06 11.99
N MET A 387 -10.29 -10.44 11.28
CA MET A 387 -9.99 -11.84 11.06
C MET A 387 -9.18 -12.36 12.24
N ASP A 388 -9.81 -13.20 13.05
CA ASP A 388 -9.08 -14.11 13.92
C ASP A 388 -8.76 -15.37 13.13
N CYS A 389 -7.54 -15.43 12.61
CA CYS A 389 -7.03 -16.62 11.94
C CYS A 389 -6.86 -17.83 12.88
N ARG A 390 -7.31 -17.70 14.15
CA ARG A 390 -7.22 -18.68 15.22
C ARG A 390 -5.85 -19.32 15.25
N VAL A 391 -4.83 -18.49 15.09
CA VAL A 391 -3.45 -18.85 15.39
C VAL A 391 -3.30 -18.91 16.91
N GLY A 392 -4.11 -19.76 17.54
CA GLY A 392 -4.03 -20.07 18.95
C GLY A 392 -2.78 -20.89 19.25
N ARG A 393 -2.61 -21.25 20.52
CA ARG A 393 -1.49 -22.06 21.04
C ARG A 393 -1.27 -23.43 20.33
N SER A 394 -2.19 -23.84 19.45
CA SER A 394 -2.17 -25.07 18.65
C SER A 394 -1.80 -24.86 17.17
N GLY A 395 -1.66 -23.62 16.68
CA GLY A 395 -1.02 -23.31 15.41
C GLY A 395 -1.71 -23.76 14.12
N GLU A 396 -2.98 -24.15 14.10
CA GLU A 396 -3.63 -24.53 12.83
C GLU A 396 -4.34 -23.32 12.20
N PRO A 397 -3.90 -22.86 11.00
CA PRO A 397 -4.54 -21.74 10.30
C PRO A 397 -5.93 -22.15 9.78
N SER A 398 -6.94 -21.31 9.99
CA SER A 398 -8.25 -21.48 9.36
C SER A 398 -8.20 -21.09 7.88
N ALA A 399 -8.83 -21.88 7.01
CA ALA A 399 -8.98 -21.62 5.58
C ALA A 399 -9.65 -20.27 5.24
N GLU A 400 -10.31 -19.63 6.21
CA GLU A 400 -11.01 -18.36 6.05
C GLU A 400 -10.07 -17.14 5.94
N CYS A 401 -8.83 -17.23 6.40
CA CYS A 401 -7.89 -16.09 6.34
C CYS A 401 -7.23 -15.88 4.97
N GLY A 402 -7.59 -16.68 3.96
CA GLY A 402 -6.78 -16.80 2.77
C GLY A 402 -5.45 -17.42 3.16
N SER A 403 -5.06 -18.45 2.43
CA SER A 403 -3.74 -18.98 2.65
C SER A 403 -3.18 -19.49 1.35
N LEU A 404 -1.93 -19.12 1.11
CA LEU A 404 -0.94 -20.02 0.51
C LEU A 404 -0.81 -21.37 1.28
N CYS A 405 -1.81 -21.83 2.04
CA CYS A 405 -1.90 -23.17 2.60
C CYS A 405 -2.95 -24.04 1.89
N GLU A 406 -3.58 -23.56 0.79
CA GLU A 406 -4.46 -24.40 -0.03
C GLU A 406 -3.70 -25.41 -0.91
N GLU A 407 -2.37 -25.31 -1.03
CA GLU A 407 -1.52 -26.42 -1.43
C GLU A 407 -0.38 -26.57 -0.41
N GLU A 408 -0.57 -27.47 0.57
CA GLU A 408 0.35 -27.75 1.69
C GLU A 408 0.75 -26.49 2.48
N CYS A 409 0.23 -26.28 3.70
CA CYS A 409 0.94 -25.41 4.65
C CYS A 409 2.35 -25.99 4.84
N PRO A 410 3.47 -25.35 4.41
CA PRO A 410 4.77 -25.99 4.58
C PRO A 410 5.21 -25.99 6.05
N ARG A 411 4.38 -25.48 6.99
CA ARG A 411 4.88 -24.77 8.17
C ARG A 411 4.16 -24.88 9.50
N CYS A 412 3.67 -26.06 9.86
CA CYS A 412 3.30 -26.32 11.25
C CYS A 412 3.82 -27.68 11.72
N ALA A 413 4.90 -27.71 12.52
CA ALA A 413 5.28 -28.92 13.26
C ALA A 413 6.15 -28.64 14.52
N PRO A 414 6.13 -29.53 15.52
CA PRO A 414 6.23 -29.19 16.94
C PRO A 414 7.67 -29.18 17.46
N VAL A 415 8.07 -28.13 18.19
CA VAL A 415 9.31 -28.19 18.98
C VAL A 415 9.10 -27.65 20.39
N ILE A 416 8.84 -28.59 21.31
CA ILE A 416 9.23 -28.72 22.74
C ILE A 416 9.05 -27.51 23.71
N PHE A 417 8.77 -26.30 23.27
CA PHE A 417 8.19 -25.23 24.09
C PHE A 417 7.15 -24.47 23.24
N SER A 418 5.89 -24.91 23.34
CA SER A 418 4.68 -24.43 22.65
C SER A 418 4.56 -24.77 21.15
N THR A 419 3.46 -25.43 20.80
CA THR A 419 3.08 -25.89 19.45
C THR A 419 2.25 -24.82 18.71
N SER A 420 2.74 -23.58 18.69
CA SER A 420 2.05 -22.46 18.05
C SER A 420 2.90 -21.86 16.95
N CYS A 421 2.31 -21.60 15.79
CA CYS A 421 2.77 -20.49 14.94
C CYS A 421 2.76 -19.24 15.83
N GLN A 422 3.93 -18.81 16.28
CA GLN A 422 3.98 -17.84 17.38
C GLN A 422 3.56 -16.43 16.95
N SER A 423 3.52 -16.17 15.65
CA SER A 423 2.66 -15.23 14.93
C SER A 423 3.23 -15.14 13.52
N CYS A 424 2.41 -15.16 12.47
CA CYS A 424 2.94 -14.83 11.14
C CYS A 424 3.20 -13.31 11.00
N THR A 425 2.76 -12.51 11.98
CA THR A 425 2.98 -11.06 12.08
C THR A 425 4.44 -10.68 12.10
N GLN A 426 5.33 -11.49 12.67
CA GLN A 426 6.76 -11.13 12.72
C GLN A 426 7.50 -11.23 11.39
N TYR A 427 6.88 -11.78 10.35
CA TYR A 427 7.55 -12.03 9.08
C TYR A 427 7.08 -10.99 8.08
N ALA A 428 8.01 -10.22 7.53
CA ALA A 428 7.83 -9.34 6.38
C ALA A 428 7.49 -10.15 5.10
N THR A 429 6.45 -10.98 5.17
CA THR A 429 5.85 -11.64 4.03
C THR A 429 5.04 -10.58 3.28
N PRO A 430 5.08 -10.55 1.93
CA PRO A 430 4.24 -9.66 1.13
C PRO A 430 2.73 -9.81 1.43
N ASP A 431 2.35 -10.92 2.06
CA ASP A 431 1.02 -11.21 2.55
C ASP A 431 0.81 -10.62 3.97
N CYS A 432 0.19 -9.46 4.02
CA CYS A 432 -0.26 -8.78 5.24
C CYS A 432 -1.44 -9.50 5.94
N CYS A 433 -1.97 -10.62 5.41
CA CYS A 433 -3.11 -11.38 5.98
C CYS A 433 -2.77 -12.22 7.21
N HIS A 434 -1.65 -11.92 7.86
CA HIS A 434 -1.07 -12.75 8.91
C HIS A 434 -1.10 -12.10 10.31
N GLY A 435 -1.71 -10.92 10.41
CA GLY A 435 -1.97 -10.18 11.64
C GLY A 435 -2.66 -10.98 12.73
N LEU A 436 -2.41 -10.65 14.01
CA LEU A 436 -3.38 -11.04 15.05
C LEU A 436 -4.69 -10.28 14.79
N ALA A 437 -5.79 -10.88 15.23
CA ALA A 437 -7.11 -10.31 14.99
C ALA A 437 -7.18 -8.89 15.57
N GLY A 438 -7.46 -7.87 14.74
CA GLY A 438 -7.71 -6.50 15.22
C GLY A 438 -9.06 -6.34 15.93
N THR A 439 -9.49 -7.36 16.68
CA THR A 439 -10.85 -7.51 17.21
C THR A 439 -11.21 -6.39 18.17
N ARG A 440 -10.28 -5.89 18.99
CA ARG A 440 -10.58 -4.79 19.91
C ARG A 440 -10.75 -3.47 19.18
N TYR A 441 -9.96 -3.21 18.14
CA TYR A 441 -10.14 -2.04 17.28
C TYR A 441 -11.47 -2.10 16.52
N GLN A 442 -11.84 -3.27 16.01
CA GLN A 442 -13.12 -3.50 15.36
C GLN A 442 -14.30 -3.33 16.35
N GLU A 443 -14.21 -3.91 17.55
CA GLU A 443 -15.22 -3.78 18.59
C GLU A 443 -15.40 -2.31 19.01
N LEU A 444 -14.30 -1.56 19.11
CA LEU A 444 -14.33 -0.11 19.32
C LEU A 444 -15.10 0.59 18.21
N ALA A 445 -14.72 0.37 16.95
CA ALA A 445 -15.35 0.99 15.78
C ALA A 445 -16.86 0.70 15.73
N LEU A 446 -17.25 -0.56 15.90
CA LEU A 446 -18.66 -0.99 15.94
C LEU A 446 -19.44 -0.37 17.10
N THR A 447 -18.81 -0.24 18.28
CA THR A 447 -19.45 0.34 19.45
C THR A 447 -19.68 1.84 19.26
N VAL A 448 -18.68 2.57 18.77
CA VAL A 448 -18.80 4.00 18.43
C VAL A 448 -19.86 4.21 17.35
N GLY A 449 -19.82 3.42 16.27
CA GLY A 449 -20.77 3.51 15.16
C GLY A 449 -22.21 3.32 15.62
N ARG A 450 -22.47 2.29 16.44
CA ARG A 450 -23.80 2.04 17.00
C ARG A 450 -24.28 3.20 17.89
N MET A 451 -23.45 3.63 18.84
CA MET A 451 -23.81 4.71 19.76
C MET A 451 -24.09 6.03 19.05
N ALA A 452 -23.32 6.36 18.00
CA ALA A 452 -23.57 7.54 17.18
C ALA A 452 -24.92 7.46 16.45
N SER A 453 -25.21 6.33 15.80
CA SER A 453 -26.45 6.16 15.01
C SER A 453 -27.74 6.13 15.84
N GLU A 454 -27.66 5.75 17.12
CA GLU A 454 -28.82 5.72 18.02
C GLU A 454 -29.38 7.12 18.29
N GLN A 455 -28.53 8.14 18.19
CA GLN A 455 -28.86 9.52 18.57
C GLN A 455 -28.68 10.53 17.43
N GLU A 456 -28.02 10.16 16.34
CA GLU A 456 -27.85 10.98 15.15
C GLU A 456 -28.42 10.28 13.89
N PRO A 457 -29.71 10.52 13.55
CA PRO A 457 -30.38 9.85 12.43
C PRO A 457 -29.78 10.11 11.06
N THR A 458 -28.96 11.16 10.92
CA THR A 458 -28.28 11.50 9.66
C THR A 458 -27.07 10.62 9.38
N ILE A 459 -26.66 9.79 10.34
CA ILE A 459 -25.56 8.83 10.21
C ILE A 459 -26.14 7.43 10.31
N PRO A 460 -26.50 6.80 9.18
CA PRO A 460 -27.04 5.45 9.19
C PRO A 460 -25.96 4.48 9.65
N PHE A 461 -26.35 3.49 10.46
CA PHE A 461 -25.45 2.41 10.85
C PHE A 461 -26.05 1.06 10.49
N LYS A 462 -25.34 0.34 9.64
CA LYS A 462 -25.61 -1.06 9.28
C LYS A 462 -24.42 -1.94 9.61
N SER A 463 -23.23 -1.49 9.22
CA SER A 463 -21.92 -2.05 9.57
C SER A 463 -20.88 -0.93 9.46
N CYS A 464 -19.66 -1.18 9.95
CA CYS A 464 -18.50 -0.32 9.66
C CYS A 464 -17.87 -0.63 8.28
N SER A 465 -18.53 -1.43 7.45
CA SER A 465 -18.13 -1.80 6.08
C SER A 465 -19.21 -1.47 5.06
N GLY A 466 -19.98 -0.40 5.32
CA GLY A 466 -21.04 0.06 4.42
C GLY A 466 -20.52 0.42 3.02
N PRO A 467 -21.41 0.69 2.05
CA PRO A 467 -20.98 1.21 0.75
C PRO A 467 -20.27 2.58 0.90
N PRO A 468 -19.30 2.90 0.03
CA PRO A 468 -18.62 4.19 0.05
C PRO A 468 -19.57 5.35 -0.31
N GLY A 469 -19.30 6.54 0.22
CA GLY A 469 -20.01 7.78 -0.15
C GLY A 469 -21.19 8.15 0.72
N GLU A 470 -21.44 7.40 1.80
CA GLU A 470 -22.41 7.75 2.83
C GLU A 470 -21.70 8.23 4.11
N PRO A 471 -22.23 9.25 4.81
CA PRO A 471 -21.78 9.62 6.14
C PRO A 471 -21.72 8.43 7.10
N ALA A 472 -20.57 8.26 7.76
CA ALA A 472 -20.36 7.19 8.72
C ALA A 472 -19.73 7.72 10.02
N ALA A 473 -19.95 6.98 11.12
CA ALA A 473 -19.25 7.16 12.38
C ALA A 473 -18.16 6.10 12.61
N CYS A 474 -18.12 5.05 11.77
CA CYS A 474 -17.06 4.06 11.83
C CYS A 474 -16.73 3.47 10.47
N LEU A 475 -15.47 3.07 10.31
CA LEU A 475 -14.97 2.27 9.20
C LEU A 475 -14.07 1.15 9.73
N VAL A 476 -14.18 -0.04 9.16
CA VAL A 476 -13.24 -1.15 9.36
C VAL A 476 -12.75 -1.57 7.99
N GLU A 477 -11.44 -1.51 7.81
CA GLU A 477 -10.76 -1.77 6.55
C GLU A 477 -9.57 -2.70 6.77
N SER A 478 -9.15 -3.36 5.70
CA SER A 478 -8.06 -4.32 5.75
C SER A 478 -6.70 -3.65 5.58
N VAL A 479 -5.73 -3.96 6.46
CA VAL A 479 -4.31 -3.68 6.18
C VAL A 479 -3.73 -4.57 5.09
N CYS A 480 -4.48 -5.59 4.66
CA CYS A 480 -4.01 -6.60 3.73
C CYS A 480 -4.00 -6.18 2.26
N THR A 481 -4.28 -4.90 1.97
CA THR A 481 -4.26 -4.36 0.61
C THR A 481 -2.86 -3.89 0.22
N GLU A 482 -2.56 -3.95 -1.07
CA GLU A 482 -1.38 -3.28 -1.64
C GLU A 482 -1.66 -1.81 -1.98
N GLU A 483 -2.93 -1.43 -2.13
CA GLU A 483 -3.35 -0.06 -2.50
C GLU A 483 -4.18 0.57 -1.37
N PHE A 484 -3.57 1.51 -0.63
CA PHE A 484 -4.23 2.22 0.47
C PHE A 484 -4.95 3.50 0.04
N SER A 485 -4.70 3.99 -1.18
CA SER A 485 -5.31 5.24 -1.68
C SER A 485 -6.84 5.21 -1.63
N PRO A 486 -7.55 4.14 -2.07
CA PRO A 486 -9.00 4.07 -1.94
C PRO A 486 -9.49 4.14 -0.49
N ILE A 487 -8.78 3.49 0.44
CA ILE A 487 -9.10 3.50 1.87
C ILE A 487 -8.93 4.92 2.43
N MET A 488 -7.83 5.60 2.13
CA MET A 488 -7.56 6.95 2.59
C MET A 488 -8.58 7.96 2.07
N ARG A 489 -8.98 7.86 0.79
CA ARG A 489 -10.09 8.66 0.25
C ARG A 489 -11.38 8.41 0.99
N ARG A 490 -11.65 7.14 1.28
CA ARG A 490 -12.85 6.72 2.00
C ARG A 490 -12.90 7.29 3.42
N ILE A 491 -11.80 7.22 4.18
CA ILE A 491 -11.74 7.83 5.52
C ILE A 491 -12.02 9.32 5.43
N ALA A 492 -11.36 10.05 4.52
CA ALA A 492 -11.55 11.48 4.37
C ALA A 492 -13.01 11.83 4.02
N ARG A 493 -13.57 11.17 3.00
CA ARG A 493 -14.92 11.45 2.51
C ARG A 493 -16.01 11.00 3.48
N ASP A 494 -15.96 9.76 3.95
CA ASP A 494 -17.07 9.14 4.69
C ASP A 494 -17.01 9.42 6.21
N LEU A 495 -15.81 9.68 6.77
CA LEU A 495 -15.64 9.97 8.20
C LEU A 495 -15.26 11.40 8.53
N VAL A 496 -14.78 12.22 7.60
CA VAL A 496 -14.24 13.54 7.96
C VAL A 496 -15.05 14.68 7.33
N PHE A 497 -15.13 14.74 6.00
CA PHE A 497 -15.52 15.95 5.27
C PHE A 497 -16.95 15.99 4.71
N TRP A 498 -17.85 15.16 5.22
CA TRP A 498 -19.24 15.07 4.76
C TRP A 498 -20.20 16.09 5.41
#